data_AF-A0A225ML28-F1
#
_entry.id   AF-A0A225ML28-F1
#
_cell.length_a   1.000
_cell.length_b   1.000
_cell.length_c   1.000
_cell.angle_alpha   90.00
_cell.angle_beta   90.00
_cell.angle_gamma   90.00
#
_symmetry.space_group_name_H-M   'P 1'
#
loop_
_entity.id
_entity.type
_entity.pdbx_description
1 polymer ?
#
loop_
_entity_poly.entity_id
_entity_poly.type
_entity_poly.pdbx_seq_one_letter_code
_entity_poly.pdbx_strand_id
1 'polypeptide(L)'
;MTYYASAGAISTDPLEGGIEISEDQYRQALAAMMDGKAVAIDGGFHLVEPPAPAPTPAPQPSTVMSTLDYFNRFTDAEYAAVKSGPMAIQRGLDMLIAAQYIDVTDPRVTQYLDALVTAGIINEARKTELLAPPA
;
A
#
# COMPACT_ATOMS: atom_id res chain seq x y z
N MET A 1 11.00 -46.72 -18.80
CA MET A 1 10.30 -45.86 -17.83
C MET A 1 9.44 -44.91 -18.63
N THR A 2 8.17 -44.73 -18.28
CA THR A 2 7.29 -43.78 -18.99
C THR A 2 7.25 -42.47 -18.20
N TYR A 3 7.25 -41.35 -18.90
CA TYR A 3 7.23 -40.02 -18.30
C TYR A 3 6.04 -39.24 -18.83
N TYR A 4 5.50 -38.34 -18.00
CA TYR A 4 4.33 -37.56 -18.31
C TYR A 4 4.57 -36.08 -17.99
N ALA A 5 4.01 -35.19 -18.81
CA ALA A 5 4.02 -33.76 -18.58
C ALA A 5 2.60 -33.20 -18.61
N SER A 6 2.31 -32.25 -17.73
CA SER A 6 1.12 -31.42 -17.77
C SER A 6 1.50 -29.94 -17.67
N ALA A 7 0.52 -29.04 -17.76
CA ALA A 7 0.76 -27.61 -17.62
C ALA A 7 1.37 -27.31 -16.23
N GLY A 8 2.66 -26.96 -16.21
CA GLY A 8 3.43 -26.64 -15.02
C GLY A 8 3.97 -27.83 -14.22
N ALA A 9 3.84 -29.08 -14.69
CA ALA A 9 4.30 -30.25 -13.94
C ALA A 9 4.86 -31.39 -14.81
N ILE A 10 5.72 -32.21 -14.21
CA ILE A 10 6.23 -33.46 -14.77
C ILE A 10 6.11 -34.60 -13.75
N SER A 11 5.97 -35.83 -14.23
CA SER A 11 5.75 -37.00 -13.38
C SER A 11 6.27 -38.28 -14.05
N THR A 12 6.63 -39.26 -13.23
CA THR A 12 6.89 -40.65 -13.66
C THR A 12 5.61 -41.51 -13.70
N ASP A 13 4.52 -40.99 -13.13
CA ASP A 13 3.19 -41.58 -13.18
C ASP A 13 2.25 -40.75 -14.09
N PRO A 14 1.23 -41.36 -14.70
CA PRO A 14 0.27 -40.65 -15.54
C PRO A 14 -0.34 -39.42 -14.83
N LEU A 15 -0.33 -38.28 -15.52
CA LEU A 15 -0.97 -37.05 -15.05
C LEU A 15 -2.32 -36.87 -15.73
N GLU A 16 -3.33 -36.42 -14.98
CA GLU A 16 -4.63 -36.07 -15.54
C GLU A 16 -4.46 -34.92 -16.56
N GLY A 17 -4.89 -35.16 -17.80
CA GLY A 17 -4.69 -34.21 -18.91
C GLY A 17 -3.24 -34.05 -19.36
N GLY A 18 -2.31 -34.89 -18.87
CA GLY A 18 -0.93 -34.89 -19.29
C GLY A 18 -0.67 -35.67 -20.58
N ILE A 19 0.45 -35.38 -21.22
CA ILE A 19 0.94 -36.10 -22.41
C ILE A 19 2.15 -36.96 -22.03
N GLU A 20 2.33 -38.09 -22.72
CA GLU A 20 3.55 -38.89 -22.63
C GLU A 20 4.72 -38.12 -23.25
N ILE A 21 5.85 -38.11 -22.54
CA ILE A 21 7.09 -37.44 -22.95
C ILE A 21 8.27 -38.41 -22.88
N SER A 22 9.32 -38.14 -23.65
CA SER A 22 10.55 -38.92 -23.61
C SER A 22 11.37 -38.63 -22.35
N GLU A 23 12.32 -39.51 -22.03
CA GLU A 23 13.28 -39.28 -20.94
C GLU A 23 14.09 -37.98 -21.15
N ASP A 24 14.46 -37.67 -22.40
CA ASP A 24 15.16 -36.43 -22.72
C ASP A 24 14.27 -35.20 -22.48
N GLN A 25 12.98 -35.27 -22.83
CA GLN A 25 12.01 -34.20 -22.54
C GLN A 25 11.79 -34.03 -21.03
N TYR A 26 11.75 -35.13 -20.27
CA TYR A 26 11.67 -35.09 -18.81
C TYR A 26 12.90 -34.41 -18.19
N ARG A 27 14.10 -34.73 -18.67
CA ARG A 27 15.35 -34.09 -18.23
C ARG A 27 15.39 -32.60 -18.60
N GLN A 28 14.94 -32.24 -19.81
CA GLN A 28 14.82 -30.84 -20.24
C GLN A 28 13.83 -30.05 -19.38
N ALA A 29 12.66 -30.63 -19.10
CA ALA A 29 11.67 -30.04 -18.22
C ALA A 29 12.19 -29.83 -16.81
N LEU A 30 12.85 -30.84 -16.24
CA LEU A 30 13.44 -30.75 -14.90
C LEU A 30 14.46 -29.60 -14.83
N ALA A 31 15.36 -29.50 -15.81
CA ALA A 31 16.33 -28.40 -15.89
C ALA A 31 15.64 -27.03 -16.04
N ALA A 32 14.62 -26.95 -16.89
CA ALA A 32 13.88 -25.73 -17.14
C ALA A 32 13.09 -25.27 -15.90
N MET A 33 12.47 -26.18 -15.15
CA MET A 33 11.79 -25.87 -13.89
C MET A 33 12.76 -25.38 -12.81
N MET A 34 14.00 -25.90 -12.79
CA MET A 34 15.07 -25.37 -11.94
C MET A 34 15.51 -23.95 -12.36
N ASP A 35 15.47 -23.65 -13.66
CA ASP A 35 15.68 -22.30 -14.22
C ASP A 35 14.45 -21.38 -14.08
N GLY A 36 13.38 -21.83 -13.40
CA GLY A 36 12.16 -21.06 -13.18
C GLY A 36 11.22 -21.00 -14.39
N LYS A 37 11.46 -21.79 -15.44
CA LYS A 37 10.56 -21.94 -16.59
C LYS A 37 9.43 -22.92 -16.25
N ALA A 38 8.30 -22.78 -16.92
CA ALA A 38 7.16 -23.68 -16.79
C ALA A 38 7.05 -24.62 -18.00
N VAL A 39 6.51 -25.81 -17.77
CA VAL A 39 6.16 -26.75 -18.83
C VAL A 39 4.78 -26.39 -19.39
N ALA A 40 4.66 -26.33 -20.71
CA ALA A 40 3.40 -26.15 -21.40
C ALA A 40 3.16 -27.32 -22.38
N ILE A 41 1.90 -27.72 -22.52
CA ILE A 41 1.49 -28.87 -23.33
C ILE A 41 0.47 -28.51 -24.42
N ASP A 42 0.14 -27.23 -24.58
CA ASP A 42 -0.77 -26.76 -25.63
C ASP A 42 -0.13 -26.98 -27.01
N GLY A 43 -0.67 -27.89 -27.81
CA GLY A 43 -0.06 -28.31 -29.08
C GLY A 43 1.18 -29.20 -28.95
N GLY A 44 1.49 -29.71 -27.76
CA GLY A 44 2.64 -30.58 -27.47
C GLY A 44 3.62 -30.01 -26.45
N PHE A 45 4.65 -30.79 -26.09
CA PHE A 45 5.63 -30.40 -25.07
C PHE A 45 6.49 -29.21 -25.50
N HIS A 46 6.48 -28.14 -24.70
CA HIS A 46 7.38 -27.00 -24.84
C HIS A 46 7.61 -26.30 -23.50
N LEU A 47 8.65 -25.47 -23.42
CA LEU A 47 9.05 -24.75 -22.21
C LEU A 47 8.77 -23.27 -22.39
N VAL A 48 8.09 -22.67 -21.43
CA VAL A 48 7.73 -21.24 -21.45
C VAL A 48 8.33 -20.53 -20.26
N GLU A 49 8.76 -19.29 -20.46
CA GLU A 49 9.08 -18.40 -19.35
C GLU A 49 7.77 -18.02 -18.64
N PRO A 50 7.71 -18.09 -17.30
CA PRO A 50 6.57 -17.57 -16.58
C PRO A 50 6.43 -16.07 -16.89
N PRO A 51 5.19 -15.55 -16.93
CA PRO A 51 4.99 -14.12 -17.11
C PRO A 51 5.72 -13.36 -16.00
N ALA A 52 6.39 -12.27 -16.38
CA ALA A 52 7.03 -11.39 -15.41
C ALA A 52 6.01 -10.95 -14.34
N PRO A 53 6.39 -10.86 -13.07
CA PRO A 53 5.50 -10.34 -12.03
C PRO A 53 5.00 -8.95 -12.44
N ALA A 54 3.70 -8.70 -12.24
CA ALA A 54 3.16 -7.36 -12.41
C ALA A 54 3.91 -6.38 -11.47
N PRO A 55 4.16 -5.13 -11.89
CA PRO A 55 4.78 -4.14 -11.01
C PRO A 55 3.90 -3.93 -9.78
N THR A 56 4.51 -3.93 -8.59
CA THR A 56 3.82 -3.57 -7.35
C THR A 56 3.33 -2.12 -7.44
N PRO A 57 2.07 -1.81 -7.10
CA PRO A 57 1.60 -0.44 -7.03
C PRO A 57 2.49 0.39 -6.09
N ALA A 58 2.76 1.64 -6.46
CA ALA A 58 3.47 2.56 -5.57
C ALA A 58 2.68 2.71 -4.24
N PRO A 59 3.37 2.84 -3.09
CA PRO A 59 2.70 3.11 -1.82
C PRO A 59 1.88 4.40 -1.94
N GLN A 60 0.61 4.36 -1.51
CA GLN A 60 -0.20 5.57 -1.41
C GLN A 60 0.27 6.38 -0.17
N PRO A 61 0.30 7.72 -0.25
CA PRO A 61 0.57 8.55 0.92
C PRO A 61 -0.44 8.23 2.03
N SER A 62 0.04 7.97 3.26
CA SER A 62 -0.84 7.86 4.42
C SER A 62 -1.53 9.20 4.65
N THR A 63 -2.78 9.25 5.10
CA THR A 63 -3.45 10.48 5.58
C THR A 63 -3.42 10.58 7.10
N VAL A 64 -2.95 9.53 7.77
CA VAL A 64 -2.93 9.38 9.22
C VAL A 64 -1.52 9.62 9.74
N MET A 65 -1.38 10.43 10.77
CA MET A 65 -0.13 10.67 11.49
C MET A 65 -0.36 10.66 13.00
N SER A 66 0.72 10.57 13.79
CA SER A 66 0.60 10.70 15.24
C SER A 66 0.15 12.12 15.62
N THR A 67 -0.57 12.24 16.73
CA THR A 67 -0.98 13.55 17.26
C THR A 67 0.22 14.45 17.55
N LEU A 68 1.35 13.87 17.98
CA LEU A 68 2.60 14.61 18.20
C LEU A 68 3.14 15.18 16.88
N ASP A 69 3.22 14.37 15.82
CA ASP A 69 3.71 14.83 14.51
C ASP A 69 2.80 15.91 13.93
N TYR A 70 1.49 15.79 14.12
CA TYR A 70 0.55 16.83 13.71
C TYR A 70 0.77 18.14 14.47
N PHE A 71 0.94 18.09 15.79
CA PHE A 71 1.18 19.30 16.59
C PHE A 71 2.54 19.95 16.34
N ASN A 72 3.57 19.18 15.99
CA ASN A 72 4.87 19.72 15.56
C ASN A 72 4.78 20.56 14.28
N ARG A 73 3.65 20.51 13.55
CA ARG A 73 3.41 21.38 12.40
C ARG A 73 3.00 22.78 12.81
N PHE A 74 2.42 22.99 14.00
CA PHE A 74 2.01 24.30 14.48
C PHE A 74 3.22 25.10 14.99
N THR A 75 3.17 26.42 14.82
CA THR A 75 4.12 27.33 15.46
C THR A 75 3.73 27.59 16.92
N ASP A 76 4.70 27.98 17.73
CA ASP A 76 4.44 28.36 19.13
C ASP A 76 3.42 29.50 19.25
N ALA A 77 3.43 30.44 18.31
CA ALA A 77 2.49 31.56 18.27
C ALA A 77 1.05 31.09 17.97
N GLU A 78 0.88 30.21 16.98
CA GLU A 78 -0.42 29.59 16.68
C GLU A 78 -0.92 28.78 17.89
N TYR A 79 -0.05 27.99 18.51
CA TYR A 79 -0.42 27.20 19.69
C TYR A 79 -0.84 28.08 20.87
N ALA A 80 -0.08 29.13 21.17
CA ALA A 80 -0.42 30.09 22.23
C ALA A 80 -1.75 30.81 21.95
N ALA A 81 -2.00 31.20 20.70
CA ALA A 81 -3.26 31.81 20.28
C ALA A 81 -4.44 30.84 20.43
N VAL A 82 -4.27 29.56 20.10
CA VAL A 82 -5.30 28.52 20.32
C VAL A 82 -5.59 28.36 21.80
N LYS A 83 -4.56 28.24 22.65
CA LYS A 83 -4.71 28.05 24.10
C LYS A 83 -5.35 29.25 24.81
N SER A 84 -5.23 30.45 24.23
CA SER A 84 -5.85 31.68 24.75
C SER A 84 -7.18 32.03 24.04
N GLY A 85 -7.57 31.27 23.01
CA GLY A 85 -8.77 31.51 22.23
C GLY A 85 -10.08 31.16 22.95
N PRO A 86 -11.24 31.35 22.30
CA PRO A 86 -12.53 30.99 22.85
C PRO A 86 -12.64 29.50 23.21
N MET A 87 -13.52 29.16 24.16
CA MET A 87 -13.71 27.78 24.63
C MET A 87 -13.97 26.77 23.50
N ALA A 88 -14.63 27.18 22.42
CA ALA A 88 -14.87 26.31 21.26
C ALA A 88 -13.56 25.88 20.57
N ILE A 89 -12.59 26.80 20.44
CA ILE A 89 -11.27 26.52 19.88
C ILE A 89 -10.48 25.62 20.82
N GLN A 90 -10.46 25.94 22.12
CA GLN A 90 -9.77 25.11 23.11
C GLN A 90 -10.33 23.68 23.15
N ARG A 91 -11.66 23.54 23.12
CA ARG A 91 -12.32 22.22 23.05
C ARG A 91 -11.94 21.45 21.79
N GLY A 92 -11.83 22.13 20.64
CA GLY A 92 -11.35 21.52 19.40
C GLY A 92 -9.93 21.01 19.53
N LEU A 93 -9.04 21.80 20.12
CA LEU A 93 -7.68 21.38 20.45
C LEU A 93 -7.67 20.16 21.38
N ASP A 94 -8.43 20.19 22.48
CA ASP A 94 -8.49 19.11 23.47
C ASP A 94 -8.98 17.80 22.84
N MET A 95 -9.92 17.87 21.89
CA MET A 95 -10.36 16.71 21.11
C MET A 95 -9.23 16.10 20.29
N LEU A 96 -8.40 16.93 19.62
CA LEU A 96 -7.26 16.45 18.85
C LEU A 96 -6.17 15.87 19.77
N ILE A 97 -5.90 16.51 20.91
CA ILE A 97 -4.95 16.00 21.92
C ILE A 97 -5.39 14.64 22.47
N ALA A 98 -6.70 14.45 22.67
CA ALA A 98 -7.25 13.18 23.14
C ALA A 98 -7.15 12.06 22.09
N ALA A 99 -6.98 12.40 20.81
CA ALA A 99 -6.72 11.42 19.78
C ALA A 99 -5.26 10.95 19.87
N GLN A 100 -5.02 9.66 19.65
CA GLN A 100 -3.67 9.12 19.52
C GLN A 100 -3.10 9.36 18.10
N TYR A 101 -3.99 9.43 17.12
CA TYR A 101 -3.70 9.61 15.70
C TYR A 101 -4.68 10.61 15.08
N ILE A 102 -4.18 11.38 14.12
CA ILE A 102 -4.93 12.38 13.37
C ILE A 102 -5.00 11.94 11.91
N ASP A 103 -6.21 11.82 11.37
CA ASP A 103 -6.46 11.70 9.94
C ASP A 103 -6.78 13.08 9.38
N VAL A 104 -5.94 13.60 8.48
CA VAL A 104 -6.14 14.94 7.90
C VAL A 104 -7.38 15.01 6.99
N THR A 105 -7.96 13.88 6.61
CA THR A 105 -9.22 13.81 5.86
C THR A 105 -10.46 13.78 6.76
N ASP A 106 -10.30 13.67 8.07
CA ASP A 106 -11.42 13.67 9.02
C ASP A 106 -12.13 15.04 8.98
N PRO A 107 -13.46 15.07 8.76
CA PRO A 107 -14.23 16.31 8.73
C PRO A 107 -14.07 17.16 10.00
N ARG A 108 -13.83 16.54 11.16
CA ARG A 108 -13.63 17.24 12.44
C ARG A 108 -12.31 18.02 12.48
N VAL A 109 -11.28 17.50 11.81
CA VAL A 109 -9.99 18.20 11.67
C VAL A 109 -10.18 19.41 10.76
N THR A 110 -10.86 19.24 9.63
CA THR A 110 -11.16 20.36 8.72
C THR A 110 -11.99 21.45 9.41
N GLN A 111 -13.06 21.06 10.13
CA GLN A 111 -13.91 21.99 10.88
C GLN A 111 -13.14 22.75 11.97
N TYR A 112 -12.21 22.08 12.66
CA TYR A 112 -11.37 22.75 13.65
C TYR A 112 -10.47 23.80 12.98
N LEU A 113 -9.82 23.46 11.87
CA LEU A 113 -8.98 24.41 11.13
C LEU A 113 -9.81 25.57 10.55
N ASP A 114 -11.04 25.34 10.09
CA ASP A 114 -11.97 26.39 9.68
C ASP A 114 -12.27 27.37 10.81
N ALA A 115 -12.43 26.87 12.03
CA ALA A 115 -12.60 27.71 13.20
C ALA A 115 -11.36 28.55 13.51
N LEU A 116 -10.15 28.01 13.29
CA LEU A 116 -8.89 28.76 13.43
C LEU A 116 -8.76 29.86 12.38
N VAL A 117 -9.14 29.59 11.13
CA VAL A 117 -9.18 30.59 10.05
C VAL A 117 -10.18 31.70 10.38
N THR A 118 -11.39 31.32 10.80
CA THR A 118 -12.45 32.27 11.19
C THR A 118 -12.01 33.16 12.35
N ALA A 119 -11.25 32.61 13.30
CA ALA A 119 -10.68 33.34 14.42
C ALA A 119 -9.44 34.19 14.06
N GLY A 120 -8.95 34.09 12.83
CA GLY A 120 -7.74 34.80 12.37
C GLY A 120 -6.45 34.27 13.00
N ILE A 121 -6.46 33.07 13.59
CA ILE A 121 -5.28 32.43 14.18
C ILE A 121 -4.36 31.90 13.08
N ILE A 122 -4.95 31.35 12.02
CA ILE A 122 -4.26 30.93 10.80
C ILE A 122 -4.98 31.51 9.57
N ASN A 123 -4.36 31.39 8.40
CA ASN A 123 -4.99 31.72 7.12
C ASN A 123 -5.26 30.46 6.27
N GLU A 124 -5.93 30.61 5.12
CA GLU A 124 -6.28 29.50 4.22
C GLU A 124 -5.06 28.74 3.66
N ALA A 125 -3.96 29.45 3.37
CA ALA A 125 -2.73 28.81 2.92
C ALA A 125 -2.17 27.89 4.01
N ARG A 126 -2.17 28.37 5.25
CA ARG A 126 -1.70 27.61 6.40
C ARG A 126 -2.59 26.42 6.73
N LYS A 127 -3.91 26.56 6.58
CA LYS A 127 -4.85 25.43 6.65
C LYS A 127 -4.52 24.36 5.61
N THR A 128 -4.21 24.77 4.37
CA THR A 128 -3.83 23.84 3.29
C THR A 128 -2.56 23.06 3.64
N GLU A 129 -1.56 23.72 4.22
CA GLU A 129 -0.34 23.05 4.70
C GLU A 129 -0.63 22.03 5.82
N LEU A 130 -1.49 22.39 6.78
CA LEU A 130 -1.84 21.51 7.90
C LEU A 130 -2.63 20.27 7.46
N LEU A 131 -3.42 20.38 6.38
CA LEU A 131 -4.16 19.27 5.77
C LEU A 131 -3.34 18.41 4.79
N ALA A 132 -2.09 18.79 4.50
CA ALA A 132 -1.24 18.00 3.61
C ALA A 132 -0.91 16.64 4.25
N PRO A 133 -0.88 15.54 3.46
CA PRO A 133 -0.41 14.25 3.96
C PRO A 133 0.99 14.34 4.61
N PRO A 134 1.32 13.48 5.59
CA PRO A 134 2.69 13.27 6.03
C PRO A 134 3.61 12.95 4.84
N ALA A 135 4.81 13.52 4.86
CA ALA A 135 5.86 13.27 3.88
C ALA A 135 6.49 11.88 4.06
#